data_AF-A0A3M5UCG3-F1
#
_entry.id   AF-A0A3M5UCG3-F1
#
_cell.length_a   1.000
_cell.length_b   1.000
_cell.length_c   1.000
_cell.angle_alpha   90.00
_cell.angle_beta   90.00
_cell.angle_gamma   90.00
#
_symmetry.space_group_name_H-M   'P 1'
#
loop_
_entity.id
_entity.type
_entity.pdbx_description
1 polymer ?
#
loop_
_entity_poly.entity_id
_entity_poly.type
_entity_poly.pdbx_seq_one_letter_code
_entity_poly.pdbx_strand_id
1 'polypeptide(L)'
;DRKMMMRLFPEVFAKQRIAPVDHYPNLLLKTLKSASRLDNPNVVVLTPGRFNSAFFEHAFLAREMGVELVEGADLFVQDLKVFMRTTDGPKAVDVIYRRIDDAFLDPQAFNPESMLGVPGLVAAYCAGNVVLA
;
A
#
# COMPACT_ATOMS: atom_id res chain seq x y z
N ASP A 1 -18.36 6.35 5.90
CA ASP A 1 -19.39 7.42 5.79
C ASP A 1 -18.88 8.87 5.87
N ARG A 2 -17.88 9.25 5.03
CA ARG A 2 -17.41 10.64 4.95
C ARG A 2 -18.38 11.56 4.21
N LYS A 3 -19.14 11.01 3.24
CA LYS A 3 -20.23 11.71 2.55
C LYS A 3 -21.39 12.08 3.49
N MET A 4 -21.65 11.29 4.54
CA MET A 4 -22.65 11.65 5.55
C MET A 4 -22.15 12.73 6.50
N MET A 5 -20.89 12.67 6.96
CA MET A 5 -20.33 13.72 7.83
C MET A 5 -20.29 15.11 7.15
N MET A 6 -20.03 15.16 5.84
CA MET A 6 -20.09 16.42 5.07
C MET A 6 -21.51 17.01 4.94
N ARG A 7 -22.56 16.22 5.16
CA ARG A 7 -23.96 16.68 5.15
C ARG A 7 -24.45 17.15 6.51
N LEU A 8 -23.88 16.62 7.59
CA LEU A 8 -24.42 16.80 8.95
C LEU A 8 -23.85 18.03 9.68
N PHE A 9 -22.65 18.51 9.31
CA PHE A 9 -22.03 19.67 9.97
C PHE A 9 -21.37 20.64 8.97
N PRO A 10 -22.17 21.43 8.22
CA PRO A 10 -21.62 22.38 7.25
C PRO A 10 -20.81 23.52 7.90
N GLU A 11 -21.10 23.86 9.15
CA GLU A 11 -20.61 25.09 9.78
C GLU A 11 -19.18 24.98 10.34
N VAL A 12 -18.70 23.76 10.61
CA VAL A 12 -17.33 23.51 11.08
C VAL A 12 -16.31 23.66 9.93
N PHE A 13 -16.75 23.44 8.68
CA PHE A 13 -15.89 23.55 7.49
C PHE A 13 -15.92 24.94 6.82
N ALA A 14 -16.78 25.86 7.28
CA ALA A 14 -16.90 27.21 6.71
C ALA A 14 -15.76 28.17 7.09
N LYS A 15 -14.91 27.82 8.08
CA LYS A 15 -13.88 28.73 8.64
C LYS A 15 -12.43 28.40 8.25
N GLN A 16 -12.18 27.36 7.47
CA GLN A 16 -10.86 27.10 6.90
C GLN A 16 -10.99 26.84 5.41
N ARG A 17 -10.25 27.62 4.59
CA ARG A 17 -10.09 27.39 3.15
C ARG A 17 -9.26 26.12 2.96
N ILE A 18 -9.90 24.96 3.09
CA ILE A 18 -9.26 23.66 2.87
C ILE A 18 -9.16 23.47 1.35
N ALA A 19 -7.93 23.42 0.85
CA ALA A 19 -7.67 23.07 -0.55
C ALA A 19 -8.31 21.70 -0.87
N PRO A 20 -8.92 21.50 -2.06
CA PRO A 20 -9.59 20.26 -2.39
C PRO A 20 -8.62 19.07 -2.27
N VAL A 21 -8.91 18.17 -1.34
CA VAL A 21 -8.11 16.96 -1.01
C VAL A 21 -8.21 15.90 -2.13
N ASP A 22 -9.01 16.14 -3.16
CA ASP A 22 -9.26 15.24 -4.30
C ASP A 22 -7.97 14.89 -5.10
N HIS A 23 -6.88 15.64 -4.88
CA HIS A 23 -5.59 15.40 -5.55
C HIS A 23 -4.63 14.50 -4.77
N TYR A 24 -4.94 14.17 -3.51
CA TYR A 24 -4.00 13.46 -2.64
C TYR A 24 -3.66 12.05 -3.12
N PRO A 25 -4.62 11.16 -3.47
CA PRO A 25 -4.29 9.82 -3.94
C PRO A 25 -3.46 9.85 -5.23
N ASN A 26 -3.80 10.75 -6.16
CA ASN A 26 -3.06 10.91 -7.42
C ASN A 26 -1.63 11.41 -7.20
N LEU A 27 -1.45 12.38 -6.30
CA LEU A 27 -0.12 12.89 -5.94
C LEU A 27 0.72 11.83 -5.22
N LEU A 28 0.09 11.06 -4.33
CA LEU A 28 0.73 9.94 -3.66
C LEU A 28 1.20 8.90 -4.67
N LEU A 29 0.32 8.44 -5.57
CA LEU A 29 0.68 7.49 -6.60
C LEU A 29 1.83 8.00 -7.48
N LYS A 30 1.78 9.28 -7.88
CA LYS A 30 2.86 9.90 -8.66
C LYS A 30 4.19 9.86 -7.90
N THR A 31 4.17 10.18 -6.61
CA THR A 31 5.34 10.11 -5.74
C THR A 31 5.87 8.67 -5.61
N LEU A 32 4.99 7.70 -5.37
CA LEU A 32 5.34 6.28 -5.28
C LEU A 32 5.99 5.78 -6.58
N LYS A 33 5.40 6.11 -7.73
CA LYS A 33 5.98 5.76 -9.04
C LYS A 33 7.35 6.39 -9.24
N SER A 34 7.53 7.65 -8.84
CA SER A 34 8.82 8.36 -8.98
C SER A 34 9.95 7.80 -8.12
N ALA A 35 9.64 7.00 -7.10
CA ALA A 35 10.65 6.34 -6.28
C ALA A 35 11.25 5.10 -6.97
N SER A 36 10.59 4.56 -7.99
CA SER A 36 11.14 3.49 -8.84
C SER A 36 11.97 4.06 -9.99
N ARG A 37 12.92 3.26 -10.48
CA ARG A 37 13.70 3.56 -11.68
C ARG A 37 13.02 3.12 -12.98
N LEU A 38 11.88 2.44 -12.88
CA LEU A 38 11.11 1.95 -14.02
C LEU A 38 10.14 3.03 -14.53
N ASP A 39 9.87 3.03 -15.83
CA ASP A 39 8.96 4.00 -16.46
C ASP A 39 7.49 3.78 -16.06
N ASN A 40 7.08 2.53 -15.86
CA ASN A 40 5.73 2.18 -15.42
C ASN A 40 5.77 1.07 -14.35
N PRO A 41 6.18 1.40 -13.12
CA PRO A 41 6.29 0.42 -12.04
C PRO A 41 4.89 -0.07 -11.62
N ASN A 42 4.78 -1.34 -11.29
CA ASN A 42 3.60 -1.91 -10.66
C ASN A 42 3.61 -1.53 -9.16
N VAL A 43 2.63 -0.72 -8.77
CA VAL A 43 2.46 -0.21 -7.40
C VAL A 43 1.32 -0.99 -6.74
N VAL A 44 1.48 -1.39 -5.48
CA VAL A 44 0.42 -2.02 -4.67
C VAL A 44 0.34 -1.39 -3.28
N VAL A 45 -0.81 -1.55 -2.61
CA VAL A 45 -0.99 -1.18 -1.20
C VAL A 45 -1.04 -2.45 -0.35
N LEU A 46 -0.06 -2.64 0.53
CA LEU A 46 -0.01 -3.77 1.45
C LEU A 46 -0.77 -3.44 2.75
N THR A 47 -1.78 -4.23 3.08
CA THR A 47 -2.65 -4.04 4.25
C THR A 47 -2.59 -5.24 5.21
N PRO A 48 -2.75 -5.03 6.53
CA PRO A 48 -2.86 -6.12 7.51
C PRO A 48 -4.23 -6.84 7.45
N GLY A 49 -5.13 -6.40 6.55
CA GLY A 49 -6.43 -7.03 6.31
C GLY A 49 -7.59 -6.41 7.08
N ARG A 50 -8.77 -7.02 6.91
CA ARG A 50 -10.09 -6.47 7.31
C ARG A 50 -10.29 -6.21 8.80
N PHE A 51 -9.49 -6.86 9.65
CA PHE A 51 -9.62 -6.75 11.11
C PHE A 51 -8.88 -5.54 11.67
N ASN A 52 -8.17 -4.78 10.84
CA ASN A 52 -7.57 -3.52 11.22
C ASN A 52 -8.58 -2.37 11.12
N SER A 53 -8.62 -1.48 12.11
CA SER A 53 -9.56 -0.36 12.19
C SER A 53 -9.42 0.65 11.03
N ALA A 54 -8.23 0.74 10.43
CA ALA A 54 -7.95 1.62 9.29
C ALA A 54 -8.15 0.94 7.93
N PHE A 55 -8.62 -0.31 7.87
CA PHE A 55 -8.78 -1.06 6.62
C PHE A 55 -9.60 -0.31 5.56
N PHE A 56 -10.68 0.37 5.98
CA PHE A 56 -11.49 1.18 5.07
C PHE A 56 -10.67 2.28 4.39
N GLU A 57 -9.74 2.92 5.10
CA GLU A 57 -8.87 3.95 4.53
C GLU A 57 -7.88 3.36 3.53
N HIS A 58 -7.31 2.18 3.82
CA HIS A 58 -6.37 1.50 2.92
C HIS A 58 -7.08 1.13 1.60
N ALA A 59 -8.25 0.50 1.71
CA ALA A 59 -9.06 0.11 0.55
C ALA A 59 -9.54 1.33 -0.24
N PHE A 60 -9.95 2.40 0.44
CA PHE A 60 -10.32 3.65 -0.20
C PHE A 60 -9.15 4.23 -0.99
N LEU A 61 -7.96 4.33 -0.38
CA LEU A 61 -6.78 4.90 -1.02
C LEU A 61 -6.30 4.07 -2.22
N ALA A 62 -6.22 2.73 -2.08
CA ALA A 62 -5.87 1.84 -3.17
C ALA A 62 -6.81 2.01 -4.37
N ARG A 63 -8.12 2.08 -4.10
CA ARG A 63 -9.14 2.29 -5.13
C ARG A 63 -9.02 3.65 -5.82
N GLU A 64 -8.85 4.74 -5.05
CA GLU A 64 -8.70 6.09 -5.64
C GLU A 64 -7.39 6.22 -6.44
N MET A 65 -6.34 5.48 -6.07
CA MET A 65 -5.10 5.38 -6.85
C MET A 65 -5.22 4.45 -8.06
N GLY A 66 -6.25 3.59 -8.11
CA GLY A 66 -6.39 2.57 -9.16
C GLY A 66 -5.30 1.51 -9.10
N VAL A 67 -4.85 1.14 -7.89
CA VAL A 67 -3.85 0.09 -7.66
C VAL A 67 -4.43 -1.06 -6.82
N GLU A 68 -3.76 -2.21 -6.83
CA GLU A 68 -4.20 -3.37 -6.08
C GLU A 68 -4.01 -3.17 -4.56
N LEU A 69 -5.01 -3.61 -3.80
CA LEU A 69 -4.93 -3.78 -2.35
C LEU A 69 -4.61 -5.24 -2.06
N VAL A 70 -3.48 -5.51 -1.41
CA VAL A 70 -2.97 -6.86 -1.19
C VAL A 70 -2.68 -7.12 0.29
N GLU A 71 -2.84 -8.36 0.72
CA GLU A 71 -2.38 -8.87 2.01
C GLU A 71 -1.04 -9.62 1.82
N GLY A 72 -0.32 -9.92 2.91
CA GLY A 72 0.98 -10.59 2.84
C GLY A 72 0.93 -11.93 2.09
N ALA A 73 -0.17 -12.68 2.22
CA ALA A 73 -0.37 -13.96 1.55
C ALA A 73 -0.50 -13.87 0.01
N ASP A 74 -0.90 -12.71 -0.51
CA ASP A 74 -1.03 -12.46 -1.94
C ASP A 74 0.34 -12.22 -2.59
N LEU A 75 1.36 -11.94 -1.78
CA LEU A 75 2.72 -11.65 -2.23
C LEU A 75 3.67 -12.82 -1.90
N PHE A 76 4.74 -12.92 -2.68
CA PHE A 76 5.86 -13.80 -2.37
C PHE A 76 7.15 -13.26 -2.97
N VAL A 77 8.27 -13.70 -2.41
CA VAL A 77 9.61 -13.38 -2.91
C VAL A 77 10.19 -14.59 -3.62
N GLN A 78 10.72 -14.37 -4.81
CA GLN A 78 11.50 -15.36 -5.56
C GLN A 78 12.68 -14.65 -6.22
N ASP A 79 13.88 -15.22 -6.12
CA ASP A 79 15.10 -14.63 -6.70
C ASP A 79 15.31 -13.15 -6.33
N LEU A 80 15.03 -12.83 -5.05
CA LEU A 80 15.07 -11.47 -4.48
C LEU A 80 14.12 -10.46 -5.15
N LYS A 81 13.14 -10.91 -5.92
CA LYS A 81 12.09 -10.07 -6.52
C LYS A 81 10.74 -10.38 -5.89
N VAL A 82 9.90 -9.36 -5.77
CA VAL A 82 8.56 -9.50 -5.20
C VAL A 82 7.54 -9.72 -6.31
N PHE A 83 6.65 -10.68 -6.10
CA PHE A 83 5.57 -11.00 -7.02
C PHE A 83 4.24 -11.06 -6.28
N MET A 84 3.19 -10.65 -6.98
CA MET A 84 1.80 -10.82 -6.59
C MET A 84 1.22 -12.05 -7.31
N ARG A 85 0.49 -12.88 -6.57
CA ARG A 85 -0.22 -14.04 -7.10
C ARG A 85 -1.44 -13.56 -7.87
N THR A 86 -1.57 -13.97 -9.13
CA THR A 86 -2.78 -13.70 -9.94
C THR A 86 -3.21 -14.97 -10.67
N THR A 87 -4.44 -14.98 -11.19
CA THR A 87 -4.96 -16.12 -11.97
C THR A 87 -4.19 -16.36 -13.26
N ASP A 88 -3.62 -15.29 -13.84
CA ASP A 88 -2.90 -15.34 -15.12
C ASP A 88 -1.39 -15.61 -14.92
N GLY A 89 -0.97 -15.82 -13.66
CA GLY A 89 0.42 -16.04 -13.28
C GLY A 89 0.97 -14.97 -12.33
N PRO A 90 2.23 -15.11 -11.89
CA PRO A 90 2.85 -14.16 -10.99
C PRO A 90 3.12 -12.82 -11.69
N LYS A 91 2.67 -11.72 -11.08
CA LYS A 91 2.91 -10.36 -11.58
C LYS A 91 3.97 -9.68 -10.71
N ALA A 92 5.04 -9.18 -11.31
CA ALA A 92 6.09 -8.47 -10.56
C ALA A 92 5.54 -7.22 -9.87
N VAL A 93 6.02 -6.94 -8.66
CA VAL A 93 5.67 -5.77 -7.86
C VAL A 93 6.94 -4.95 -7.61
N ASP A 94 6.90 -3.68 -7.98
CA ASP A 94 8.09 -2.81 -7.97
C ASP A 94 8.05 -1.79 -6.82
N VAL A 95 6.84 -1.39 -6.39
CA VAL A 95 6.64 -0.44 -5.30
C VAL A 95 5.50 -0.93 -4.41
N ILE A 96 5.75 -0.96 -3.11
CA ILE A 96 4.76 -1.33 -2.09
C ILE A 96 4.56 -0.14 -1.17
N TYR A 97 3.34 0.41 -1.17
CA TYR A 97 2.91 1.33 -0.13
C TYR A 97 2.40 0.51 1.06
N ARG A 98 3.15 0.49 2.15
CA ARG A 98 2.87 -0.40 3.29
C ARG A 98 1.99 0.29 4.33
N ARG A 99 0.97 -0.43 4.78
CA ARG A 99 0.09 -0.04 5.90
C ARG A 99 0.19 -1.02 7.06
N ILE A 100 1.36 -1.64 7.18
CA ILE A 100 1.76 -2.60 8.22
C ILE A 100 3.03 -2.05 8.90
N ASP A 101 3.13 -2.22 10.21
CA ASP A 101 4.31 -1.84 10.99
C ASP A 101 5.51 -2.73 10.67
N ASP A 102 6.71 -2.16 10.77
CA ASP A 102 7.98 -2.79 10.38
C ASP A 102 8.17 -4.18 11.01
N ALA A 103 7.83 -4.32 12.29
CA ALA A 103 7.96 -5.57 13.04
C ALA A 103 7.21 -6.76 12.41
N PHE A 104 6.19 -6.49 11.59
CA PHE A 104 5.35 -7.51 10.97
C PHE A 104 5.60 -7.67 9.47
N LEU A 105 6.46 -6.86 8.84
CA LEU A 105 6.65 -6.83 7.38
C LEU A 105 7.34 -8.08 6.81
N ASP A 106 8.29 -8.65 7.55
CA ASP A 106 9.05 -9.82 7.10
C ASP A 106 9.40 -10.71 8.29
N PRO A 107 8.82 -11.92 8.38
CA PRO A 107 9.11 -12.83 9.48
C PRO A 107 10.56 -13.34 9.49
N GLN A 108 11.30 -13.26 8.37
CA GLN A 108 12.71 -13.66 8.34
C GLN A 108 13.65 -12.58 8.90
N ALA A 109 13.22 -11.32 8.92
CA ALA A 109 14.03 -10.18 9.36
C ALA A 109 13.60 -9.64 10.73
N PHE A 110 12.33 -9.76 11.09
CA PHE A 110 11.75 -9.17 12.29
C PHE A 110 11.10 -10.23 13.18
N ASN A 111 9.77 -10.23 13.30
CA ASN A 111 9.02 -11.17 14.12
C ASN A 111 8.73 -12.47 13.36
N PRO A 112 9.34 -13.62 13.71
CA PRO A 112 9.13 -14.89 13.02
C PRO A 112 7.69 -15.42 13.14
N GLU A 113 6.93 -14.97 14.15
CA GLU A 113 5.53 -15.33 14.34
C GLU A 113 4.57 -14.42 13.53
N SER A 114 5.09 -13.47 12.76
CA SER A 114 4.26 -12.60 11.92
C SER A 114 3.60 -13.37 10.78
N MET A 115 2.27 -13.31 10.73
CA MET A 115 1.46 -13.86 9.64
C MET A 115 0.99 -12.79 8.64
N LEU A 116 1.37 -11.52 8.85
CA LEU A 116 0.91 -10.39 8.04
C LEU A 116 1.90 -10.00 6.94
N GLY A 117 3.18 -10.32 7.14
CA GLY A 117 4.28 -9.93 6.27
C GLY A 117 4.50 -10.86 5.10
N VAL A 118 5.59 -10.59 4.38
CA VAL A 118 6.04 -11.38 3.23
C VAL A 118 7.46 -11.87 3.50
N PRO A 119 7.69 -13.19 3.64
CA PRO A 119 9.01 -13.73 3.91
C PRO A 119 10.03 -13.32 2.82
N GLY A 120 11.15 -12.73 3.24
CA GLY A 120 12.24 -12.31 2.35
C GLY A 120 12.05 -10.93 1.70
N LEU A 121 10.99 -10.19 2.07
CA LEU A 121 10.72 -8.85 1.55
C LEU A 121 11.83 -7.86 1.86
N VAL A 122 12.41 -7.93 3.05
CA VAL A 122 13.51 -7.04 3.44
C VAL A 122 14.75 -7.33 2.62
N ALA A 123 15.03 -8.61 2.30
CA ALA A 123 16.15 -8.96 1.43
C ALA A 123 15.97 -8.41 0.01
N ALA A 124 14.75 -8.50 -0.55
CA ALA A 124 14.42 -7.93 -1.86
C ALA A 124 14.56 -6.40 -1.88
N TYR A 125 14.12 -5.73 -0.81
CA TYR A 125 14.28 -4.28 -0.63
C TYR A 125 15.76 -3.88 -0.54
N CYS A 126 16.55 -4.57 0.29
CA CYS A 126 17.99 -4.32 0.43
C CYS A 126 18.75 -4.55 -0.88
N ALA A 127 18.31 -5.49 -1.72
CA ALA A 127 18.85 -5.73 -3.05
C ALA A 127 18.43 -4.64 -4.08
N GLY A 128 17.53 -3.73 -3.71
CA GLY A 128 17.02 -2.66 -4.59
C GLY A 128 16.01 -3.14 -5.63
N ASN A 129 15.42 -4.32 -5.45
CA ASN A 129 14.46 -4.92 -6.39
C ASN A 129 13.01 -4.50 -6.13
N VAL A 130 12.73 -3.87 -4.99
CA VAL A 130 11.41 -3.32 -4.62
C VAL A 130 11.61 -2.06 -3.79
N VAL A 131 10.69 -1.10 -3.91
CA VAL A 131 10.63 0.09 -3.06
C VAL A 131 9.55 -0.09 -2.00
N LEU A 132 9.86 0.21 -0.74
CA LEU A 132 8.90 0.26 0.37
C LEU A 132 8.66 1.73 0.76
N ALA A 133 7.39 2.14 0.85
CA ALA A 133 6.97 3.49 1.22
C ALA A 133 5.98 3.49 2.37
#